data_AF-A0AA41DKZ6-F1
#
_entry.id   AF-A0AA41DKZ6-F1
#
_cell.length_a   1.000
_cell.length_b   1.000
_cell.length_c   1.000
_cell.angle_alpha   90.00
_cell.angle_beta   90.00
_cell.angle_gamma   90.00
#
_symmetry.space_group_name_H-M   'P 1'
#
loop_
_entity.id
_entity.type
_entity.pdbx_description
1 polymer ?
#
loop_
_entity_poly.entity_id
_entity_poly.type
_entity_poly.pdbx_seq_one_letter_code
_entity_poly.pdbx_strand_id
1 'polypeptide(L)' 'MSVNITLFGEFIAFFILLLVPIFAFISYKLGKRKSTNPGVIAFVGGCLSLILPLGLIFIAILALKKDLPKKAQFAR' A
#
# COMPACT_ATOMS: atom_id res chain seq x y z
N MET A 1 26.19 -13.76 -24.10
CA MET A 1 24.95 -12.95 -24.03
C MET A 1 25.22 -11.74 -23.15
N SER A 2 25.07 -10.53 -23.69
CA SER A 2 25.27 -9.26 -22.98
C SER A 2 23.94 -8.81 -22.36
N VAL A 3 23.75 -9.10 -21.08
CA VAL A 3 22.58 -8.60 -20.34
C VAL A 3 22.81 -7.13 -20.07
N ASN A 4 22.00 -6.26 -20.68
CA ASN A 4 22.03 -4.83 -20.42
C ASN A 4 21.45 -4.56 -19.03
N ILE A 5 22.33 -4.46 -18.03
CA ILE A 5 21.98 -4.17 -16.63
C ILE A 5 21.22 -2.84 -16.50
N THR A 6 21.58 -1.84 -17.33
CA THR A 6 20.92 -0.53 -17.37
C THR A 6 19.45 -0.65 -17.76
N LEU A 7 19.16 -1.46 -18.79
CA LEU A 7 17.80 -1.66 -19.30
C LEU A 7 16.94 -2.43 -18.28
N PHE A 8 17.54 -3.38 -17.57
CA PHE A 8 16.88 -4.10 -16.47
C PHE A 8 16.56 -3.18 -15.28
N GLY A 9 17.49 -2.30 -14.89
CA GLY A 9 17.28 -1.32 -13.82
C GLY A 9 16.19 -0.30 -14.16
N GLU A 10 16.15 0.18 -15.40
CA GLU A 10 15.13 1.12 -15.88
C GLU A 10 13.73 0.49 -15.85
N PHE A 11 13.61 -0.78 -16.25
CA PHE A 11 12.36 -1.52 -16.19
C PHE A 11 11.84 -1.65 -14.75
N ILE A 12 12.72 -1.99 -13.80
CA ILE A 12 12.38 -2.08 -12.38
C ILE A 12 11.97 -0.71 -11.82
N ALA A 13 12.71 0.35 -12.15
CA ALA A 13 12.41 1.69 -11.70
C ALA A 13 11.02 2.15 -12.20
N PHE A 14 10.69 1.86 -13.46
CA PHE A 14 9.38 2.16 -14.03
C PHE A 14 8.25 1.41 -13.29
N PHE A 15 8.48 0.13 -12.98
CA PHE A 15 7.56 -0.66 -12.17
C PHE A 15 7.35 -0.05 -10.78
N ILE A 16 8.42 0.31 -10.06
CA ILE A 16 8.31 0.91 -8.72
C ILE A 16 7.55 2.24 -8.78
N LEU A 17 7.85 3.09 -9.77
CA LEU A 17 7.21 4.39 -9.94
C LEU A 17 5.70 4.26 -10.19
N LEU A 18 5.27 3.21 -10.91
CA LEU A 18 3.87 2.90 -11.12
C LEU A 18 3.23 2.21 -9.89
N LEU A 19 3.97 1.33 -9.22
CA LEU A 19 3.44 0.50 -8.15
C LEU A 19 3.24 1.28 -6.84
N VAL A 20 4.16 2.19 -6.50
CA VAL A 20 4.07 3.05 -5.29
C VAL A 20 2.73 3.80 -5.20
N PRO A 21 2.27 4.55 -6.22
CA PRO A 21 0.99 5.24 -6.15
C PRO A 21 -0.20 4.27 -6.12
N ILE A 22 -0.10 3.12 -6.78
CA ILE A 22 -1.15 2.07 -6.72
C ILE A 22 -1.25 1.52 -5.29
N PHE A 23 -0.13 1.19 -4.65
CA PHE A 23 -0.08 0.71 -3.28
C PHE A 23 -0.58 1.76 -2.29
N ALA A 24 -0.18 3.02 -2.46
CA ALA A 24 -0.67 4.13 -1.66
C ALA A 24 -2.19 4.29 -1.80
N PHE A 25 -2.73 4.18 -3.02
CA PHE A 25 -4.17 4.28 -3.28
C PHE A 25 -4.96 3.11 -2.68
N ILE A 26 -4.49 1.87 -2.85
CA ILE A 26 -5.10 0.68 -2.24
C ILE A 26 -5.07 0.79 -0.72
N SER A 27 -3.90 1.14 -0.15
CA SER A 27 -3.71 1.31 1.28
C SER A 27 -4.62 2.42 1.85
N TYR A 28 -4.77 3.54 1.13
CA TYR A 28 -5.71 4.60 1.49
C TYR A 28 -7.16 4.11 1.47
N LYS A 29 -7.59 3.44 0.40
CA LYS A 29 -8.98 2.97 0.24
C LYS A 29 -9.34 1.94 1.32
N LEU A 30 -8.40 1.07 1.65
CA LEU A 30 -8.54 0.02 2.64
C LEU A 30 -8.49 0.61 4.07
N GLY A 31 -7.58 1.54 4.32
CA GLY A 31 -7.50 2.35 5.54
C GLY A 31 -8.76 3.17 5.79
N LYS A 32 -9.41 3.71 4.75
CA LYS A 32 -10.66 4.49 4.86
C LYS A 32 -11.83 3.69 5.43
N ARG A 33 -11.82 2.37 5.28
CA ARG A 33 -12.87 1.47 5.81
C ARG A 33 -12.47 0.81 7.13
N LYS A 34 -11.17 0.63 7.37
CA LYS A 34 -10.63 -0.17 8.47
C LYS A 34 -9.87 0.62 9.54
N SER A 35 -9.69 1.93 9.38
CA SER A 35 -8.92 2.77 10.31
C SER A 35 -9.47 4.18 10.48
N THR A 36 -9.31 4.72 11.67
CA THR A 36 -9.64 6.10 12.04
C THR A 36 -8.76 7.14 11.33
N ASN A 37 -7.55 6.75 10.89
CA ASN A 37 -6.57 7.64 10.25
C ASN A 37 -6.10 7.08 8.89
N PRO A 38 -6.88 7.26 7.80
CA PRO A 38 -6.57 6.73 6.48
C PRO A 38 -5.31 7.35 5.84
N GLY A 39 -4.99 8.60 6.16
CA GLY A 39 -3.79 9.28 5.64
C GLY A 39 -2.49 8.64 6.11
N VAL A 40 -2.41 8.26 7.39
CA VAL A 40 -1.22 7.61 7.97
C VAL A 40 -0.98 6.23 7.33
N ILE A 41 -2.05 5.49 7.07
CA ILE A 41 -1.96 4.17 6.42
C ILE A 41 -1.53 4.27 4.96
N ALA A 42 -2.00 5.29 4.24
CA ALA A 42 -1.57 5.56 2.88
C ALA A 42 -0.08 5.92 2.83
N PHE A 43 0.37 6.77 3.75
CA PHE A 43 1.78 7.17 3.86
C PHE A 43 2.68 6.00 4.22
N VAL A 44 2.32 5.21 5.24
CA VAL A 44 3.08 4.03 5.65
C VAL A 44 3.08 2.97 4.54
N GLY A 45 1.96 2.72 3.87
CA GLY A 45 1.89 1.78 2.75
C GLY A 45 2.70 2.23 1.54
N GLY A 46 2.74 3.52 1.25
CA GLY A 46 3.59 4.11 0.21
C GLY A 46 5.08 4.02 0.56
N CYS A 47 5.47 4.36 1.79
CA CYS A 47 6.86 4.21 2.24
C CYS A 47 7.32 2.75 2.27
N LEU A 48 6.47 1.81 2.72
CA LEU A 48 6.79 0.38 2.71
C LEU A 48 6.86 -0.19 1.28
N SER A 49 6.23 0.43 0.29
CA SER A 49 6.30 0.00 -1.11
C SER A 49 7.68 0.21 -1.75
N LEU A 50 8.57 1.02 -1.15
CA LEU A 50 9.97 1.11 -1.58
C LEU A 50 10.69 -0.24 -1.45
N ILE A 51 10.27 -1.03 -0.47
CA ILE A 51 10.71 -2.40 -0.28
C ILE A 51 9.56 -3.27 -0.78
N LEU A 52 9.55 -3.53 -2.10
CA LEU A 52 8.50 -4.27 -2.81
C LEU A 52 7.82 -5.40 -2.00
N PRO A 53 8.57 -6.32 -1.33
CA PRO A 53 7.96 -7.36 -0.50
C PRO A 53 7.28 -6.85 0.77
N LEU A 54 7.82 -5.83 1.46
CA LEU A 54 7.20 -5.26 2.67
C LEU A 54 5.89 -4.55 2.34
N GLY A 55 5.81 -3.83 1.21
CA GLY A 55 4.58 -3.23 0.73
C GLY A 55 3.46 -4.26 0.52
N LEU A 56 3.80 -5.40 -0.09
CA LEU A 56 2.87 -6.52 -0.29
C LEU A 56 2.39 -7.13 1.03
N ILE A 57 3.31 -7.41 1.95
CA ILE A 57 2.98 -7.96 3.27
C ILE A 57 2.08 -6.99 4.04
N PHE A 58 2.38 -5.69 3.98
CA PHE A 58 1.58 -4.66 4.64
C PHE A 58 0.15 -4.62 4.12
N ILE A 59 -0.04 -4.60 2.79
CA ILE A 59 -1.38 -4.65 2.19
C ILE A 59 -2.11 -5.95 2.56
N ALA A 60 -1.42 -7.10 2.56
CA ALA A 60 -2.01 -8.37 2.96
C ALA A 60 -2.51 -8.33 4.41
N ILE A 61 -1.69 -7.83 5.34
CA ILE A 61 -2.08 -7.64 6.75
C ILE A 61 -3.28 -6.69 6.84
N LEU A 62 -3.27 -5.58 6.09
CA LEU A 62 -4.34 -4.59 6.10
C LEU A 62 -5.65 -5.14 5.48
N ALA A 63 -5.54 -6.06 4.51
CA ALA A 63 -6.66 -6.76 3.91
C ALA A 63 -7.25 -7.81 4.85
N LEU A 64 -6.40 -8.52 5.61
CA LEU A 64 -6.82 -9.47 6.66
C LEU A 64 -7.35 -8.78 7.92
N LYS A 65 -6.98 -7.51 8.16
CA LYS A 65 -7.47 -6.75 9.31
C LYS A 65 -9.00 -6.67 9.26
N LYS A 66 -9.69 -7.20 10.27
CA LYS A 66 -11.16 -7.06 10.36
C LYS A 66 -11.54 -5.58 10.32
N ASP A 67 -12.63 -5.29 9.63
CA ASP A 67 -13.19 -3.93 9.61
C ASP A 67 -13.41 -3.45 11.04
N LEU A 68 -13.12 -2.17 11.29
CA LEU A 68 -13.48 -1.54 12.56
C LEU A 68 -14.97 -1.81 12.80
N PRO A 69 -15.39 -2.16 14.04
CA PRO A 69 -16.81 -2.20 14.35
C PRO A 69 -17.36 -0.82 13.96
N LYS A 70 -18.27 -0.82 12.99
CA LYS A 70 -19.03 0.37 12.56
C LYS A 70 -19.44 1.05 13.85
N LYS A 71 -18.91 2.24 14.13
CA LYS A 71 -19.14 2.97 15.39
C LYS A 71 -20.64 2.90 15.62
N ALA A 72 -21.06 2.09 16.59
CA ALA A 72 -22.46 1.80 16.80
C ALA A 72 -23.11 3.17 17.01
N GLN A 73 -23.96 3.54 16.07
CA GLN A 73 -24.79 4.72 16.14
C GLN A 73 -25.82 4.43 17.23
N PHE A 74 -25.37 4.54 18.47
CA PHE A 74 -26.21 4.57 19.65
C PHE A 74 -25.97 5.93 20.30
N ALA A 75 -27.08 6.60 20.63
CA ALA A 75 -27.20 7.98 21.10
C ALA A 75 -27.22 9.07 19.99
N ARG A 76 -28.35 9.19 19.31
CA ARG A 76 -29.18 10.41 19.38
C ARG A 76 -30.61 10.10 18.96
#